data_AF-A0A5J4Q8C4-F1
#
_entry.id   AF-A0A5J4Q8C4-F1
#
_cell.length_a   1.000
_cell.length_b   1.000
_cell.length_c   1.000
_cell.angle_alpha   90.00
_cell.angle_beta   90.00
_cell.angle_gamma   90.00
#
_symmetry.space_group_name_H-M   'P 1'
#
loop_
_entity.id
_entity.type
_entity.pdbx_description
1 polymer ?
#
loop_
_entity_poly.entity_id
_entity_poly.type
_entity_poly.pdbx_seq_one_letter_code
_entity_poly.pdbx_strand_id
1 'polypeptide(L)'
;IPIHFSGKGNAVKAQETAETSVLQQTVANDYWTPVIDELRAFGETTSQKDRTWIYIFFAGFAGGLLALFTPCVWPIIPMTVSFFLKRSDNKKKGIRDAVMYGISIIFIYVALGLAVTLIFGANALNSLSTNAIFNIIFFLMLIAFAASFFGAFEITLPSKWTNAADSKAEAASGWISIFLMAFTLALVSFSCTGPIIGFLLVEVSVTGSVIAPTVGMFGFAVALALPFTLFALFPSWLKSAPKSGGWMNVIKVTLGFIEVAFALKFLSVADLTYGWGILDRETFLALWIVIFALLGFYLLGKIKFLHDDETNKVSVSRFFLALVSFAFAVYMVPGLWGAPLKAVSAFAPPLKTQDFNLYTNEVHPKFDDYDVGMEYARRSGKPVMLDFTGYGCVNCRKMELAVWTDSKVSSIINNDYILITLYVDNRQPLPEPVKIVENGTERTLRTAGDKWSYLQRIKFGANAQPFYVLIDNEGNPLNKPYAYNEDIDKYADFLQTGLQNYQQKPVTH
;
A
#
# COMPACT_ATOMS: atom_id res chain seq x y z
N ILE A 1 -28.70 27.36 -52.92
CA ILE A 1 -27.63 27.77 -51.98
C ILE A 1 -27.31 26.57 -51.10
N PRO A 2 -26.17 25.90 -51.28
CA PRO A 2 -25.56 25.12 -50.21
C PRO A 2 -24.20 25.71 -49.82
N ILE A 3 -23.92 25.61 -48.53
CA ILE A 3 -22.98 26.42 -47.76
C ILE A 3 -21.66 25.65 -47.65
N HIS A 4 -20.55 26.33 -47.94
CA HIS A 4 -19.18 25.85 -47.77
C HIS A 4 -18.87 25.54 -46.29
N PHE A 5 -18.27 24.38 -46.02
CA PHE A 5 -17.42 24.16 -44.85
C PHE A 5 -15.98 23.99 -45.32
N SER A 6 -15.13 24.96 -44.99
CA SER A 6 -13.69 24.94 -45.19
C SER A 6 -13.01 25.15 -43.83
N GLY A 7 -11.99 24.33 -43.53
CA GLY A 7 -10.92 24.69 -42.59
C GLY A 7 -11.09 24.26 -41.12
N LYS A 8 -10.81 23.00 -40.79
CA LYS A 8 -10.39 22.57 -39.42
C LYS A 8 -9.15 21.65 -39.39
N GLY A 9 -8.43 21.51 -40.51
CA GLY A 9 -7.24 20.63 -40.59
C GLY A 9 -5.90 21.29 -40.22
N ASN A 10 -5.81 22.63 -40.25
CA ASN A 10 -4.52 23.33 -40.11
C ASN A 10 -4.23 23.90 -38.72
N ALA A 11 -5.23 24.01 -37.83
CA ALA A 11 -5.03 24.56 -36.49
C ALA A 11 -4.32 23.57 -35.54
N VAL A 12 -4.65 22.27 -35.64
CA VAL A 12 -4.04 21.22 -34.79
C VAL A 12 -2.56 21.01 -35.14
N LYS A 13 -2.23 21.03 -36.44
CA LYS A 13 -0.86 20.85 -36.92
C LYS A 13 0.06 22.03 -36.60
N ALA A 14 -0.48 23.25 -36.59
CA ALA A 14 0.25 24.46 -36.20
C ALA A 14 0.55 24.50 -34.69
N GLN A 15 -0.29 23.86 -33.87
CA GLN A 15 -0.10 23.74 -32.43
C GLN A 15 0.97 22.69 -32.10
N GLU A 16 0.98 21.54 -32.80
CA GLU A 16 2.06 20.54 -32.70
C GLU A 16 3.43 21.09 -33.15
N THR A 17 3.48 21.88 -34.24
CA THR A 17 4.75 22.48 -34.71
C THR A 17 5.22 23.64 -33.83
N ALA A 18 4.30 24.37 -33.19
CA ALA A 18 4.64 25.36 -32.18
C ALA A 18 5.21 24.68 -30.91
N GLU A 19 4.60 23.59 -30.44
CA GLU A 19 5.07 22.80 -29.30
C GLU A 19 6.45 22.17 -29.54
N THR A 20 6.73 21.69 -30.76
CA THR A 20 8.09 21.20 -31.10
C THR A 20 9.11 22.32 -31.25
N SER A 21 8.71 23.52 -31.68
CA SER A 21 9.63 24.67 -31.77
C SER A 21 9.97 25.28 -30.41
N VAL A 22 9.08 25.16 -29.42
CA VAL A 22 9.31 25.63 -28.04
C VAL A 22 10.29 24.71 -27.31
N LEU A 23 10.31 23.41 -27.62
CA LEU A 23 11.27 22.45 -27.07
C LEU A 23 12.73 22.71 -27.50
N GLN A 24 12.95 23.45 -28.59
CA GLN A 24 14.29 23.65 -29.16
C GLN A 24 14.94 24.99 -28.80
N GLN A 25 14.26 25.90 -28.08
CA GLN A 25 14.73 27.29 -27.90
C GLN A 25 14.95 27.78 -26.46
N THR A 26 14.91 26.93 -25.43
CA THR A 26 15.27 27.36 -24.07
C THR A 26 16.44 26.54 -23.51
N VAL A 27 17.66 27.02 -23.76
CA VAL A 27 18.85 26.64 -22.98
C VAL A 27 18.91 27.54 -21.75
N ALA A 28 19.19 26.93 -20.59
CA ALA A 28 19.71 27.48 -19.33
C ALA A 28 18.80 27.30 -18.10
N ASN A 29 18.50 26.04 -17.74
CA ASN A 29 18.52 25.54 -16.35
C ASN A 29 18.31 24.03 -16.40
N ASP A 30 19.31 23.26 -15.95
CA ASP A 30 19.16 21.82 -15.82
C ASP A 30 18.37 21.51 -14.54
N TYR A 31 17.04 21.46 -14.67
CA TYR A 31 16.14 21.12 -13.57
C TYR A 31 16.38 19.72 -13.01
N TRP A 32 17.22 18.89 -13.64
CA TRP A 32 17.55 17.54 -13.18
C TRP A 32 18.81 17.50 -12.30
N THR A 33 19.44 18.64 -12.06
CA THR A 33 20.63 18.74 -11.20
C THR A 33 20.36 18.20 -9.78
N PRO A 34 21.25 17.34 -9.23
CA PRO A 34 21.15 16.87 -7.86
C PRO A 34 21.24 18.00 -6.84
N VAL A 35 20.33 17.97 -5.85
CA VAL A 35 20.26 18.98 -4.77
C VAL A 35 20.34 18.35 -3.37
N ILE A 36 21.02 17.20 -3.27
CA ILE A 36 21.07 16.38 -2.06
C ILE A 36 21.81 17.12 -0.93
N ASP A 37 22.88 17.83 -1.26
CA ASP A 37 23.70 18.52 -0.27
C ASP A 37 23.01 19.80 0.24
N GLU A 38 22.28 20.50 -0.61
CA GLU A 38 21.42 21.63 -0.25
C GLU A 38 20.28 21.18 0.67
N LEU A 39 19.63 20.06 0.35
CA LEU A 39 18.61 19.48 1.24
C LEU A 39 19.18 19.11 2.61
N ARG A 40 20.38 18.53 2.65
CA ARG A 40 21.08 18.21 3.92
C ARG A 40 21.39 19.45 4.73
N ALA A 41 21.68 20.58 4.08
CA ALA A 41 21.95 21.85 4.77
C ALA A 41 20.72 22.40 5.52
N PHE A 42 19.50 22.20 5.00
CA PHE A 42 18.26 22.52 5.71
C PHE A 42 17.92 21.54 6.84
N GLY A 43 18.69 20.45 6.98
CA GLY A 43 18.45 19.34 7.88
C GLY A 43 17.48 18.31 7.29
N GLU A 44 17.43 17.12 7.89
CA GLU A 44 16.53 16.06 7.46
C GLU A 44 15.29 15.97 8.36
N THR A 45 14.08 15.87 7.79
CA THR A 45 12.88 15.46 8.56
C THR A 45 12.90 13.98 8.90
N THR A 46 13.59 13.17 8.09
CA THR A 46 14.08 11.88 8.52
C THR A 46 15.19 12.15 9.51
N SER A 47 14.89 12.16 10.80
CA SER A 47 15.92 11.97 11.81
C SER A 47 16.60 10.62 11.54
N GLN A 48 17.62 10.64 10.69
CA GLN A 48 18.48 9.49 10.38
C GLN A 48 19.34 9.14 11.59
N LYS A 49 19.35 9.97 12.64
CA LYS A 49 20.24 9.84 13.78
C LYS A 49 19.70 9.05 14.96
N ASP A 50 18.39 8.83 15.12
CA ASP A 50 17.86 8.18 16.33
C ASP A 50 16.62 7.27 16.14
N ARG A 51 16.39 6.67 14.96
CA ARG A 51 15.55 5.46 14.96
C ARG A 51 16.42 4.30 15.46
N THR A 52 16.47 4.16 16.79
CA THR A 52 17.16 3.06 17.46
C THR A 52 16.77 1.74 16.78
N TRP A 53 17.70 0.81 16.60
CA TRP A 53 17.42 -0.54 16.09
C TRP A 53 16.19 -1.20 16.74
N ILE A 54 15.97 -0.88 18.02
CA ILE A 54 14.78 -1.20 18.80
C ILE A 54 13.49 -0.70 18.14
N TYR A 55 13.42 0.55 17.70
CA TYR A 55 12.25 1.10 17.01
C TYR A 55 11.95 0.32 15.73
N ILE A 56 12.98 0.05 14.90
CA ILE A 56 12.81 -0.69 13.63
C ILE A 56 12.30 -2.11 13.91
N PHE A 57 12.86 -2.77 14.93
CA PHE A 57 12.40 -4.09 15.36
C PHE A 57 10.94 -4.05 15.82
N PHE A 58 10.55 -3.09 16.65
CA PHE A 58 9.16 -2.97 17.13
C PHE A 58 8.18 -2.55 16.05
N ALA A 59 8.58 -1.72 15.10
CA ALA A 59 7.78 -1.39 13.92
C ALA A 59 7.55 -2.66 13.06
N GLY A 60 8.59 -3.47 12.85
CA GLY A 60 8.48 -4.78 12.22
C GLY A 60 7.58 -5.74 12.97
N PHE A 61 7.78 -5.82 14.28
CA PHE A 61 6.98 -6.67 15.15
C PHE A 61 5.49 -6.29 15.13
N ALA A 62 5.18 -4.99 15.18
CA ALA A 62 3.81 -4.48 15.06
C ALA A 62 3.21 -4.81 13.68
N GLY A 63 3.98 -4.63 12.60
CA GLY A 63 3.57 -5.02 11.25
C GLY A 63 3.28 -6.52 11.12
N GLY A 64 4.11 -7.36 11.73
CA GLY A 64 3.92 -8.81 11.76
C GLY A 64 2.72 -9.24 12.61
N LEU A 65 2.43 -8.52 13.68
CA LEU A 65 1.22 -8.75 14.48
C LEU A 65 -0.04 -8.36 13.71
N LEU A 66 -0.01 -7.25 12.97
CA LEU A 66 -1.10 -6.86 12.07
C LEU A 66 -1.30 -7.90 10.95
N ALA A 67 -0.20 -8.44 10.42
CA ALA A 67 -0.23 -9.49 9.41
C ALA A 67 -0.96 -10.77 9.87
N LEU A 68 -1.00 -11.09 11.17
CA LEU A 68 -1.74 -12.25 11.68
C LEU A 68 -3.26 -12.13 11.51
N PHE A 69 -3.77 -10.90 11.50
CA PHE A 69 -5.19 -10.63 11.23
C PHE A 69 -5.52 -10.69 9.74
N THR A 70 -4.52 -10.90 8.88
CA THR A 70 -4.79 -11.02 7.44
C THR A 70 -5.50 -12.35 7.14
N PRO A 71 -6.49 -12.30 6.24
CA PRO A 71 -7.38 -13.42 5.96
C PRO A 71 -6.67 -14.65 5.39
N CYS A 72 -5.48 -14.53 4.76
CA CYS A 72 -4.75 -15.71 4.28
C CYS A 72 -3.96 -16.45 5.37
N VAL A 73 -3.71 -15.83 6.53
CA VAL A 73 -2.97 -16.45 7.65
C VAL A 73 -3.90 -17.28 8.53
N TRP A 74 -5.14 -16.81 8.70
CA TRP A 74 -6.11 -17.42 9.62
C TRP A 74 -6.51 -18.87 9.25
N PRO A 75 -6.80 -19.23 7.97
CA PRO A 75 -7.07 -20.61 7.55
C PRO A 75 -5.95 -21.60 7.85
N ILE A 76 -4.72 -21.11 7.93
CA ILE A 76 -3.55 -21.95 8.08
C ILE A 76 -3.31 -22.29 9.57
N ILE A 77 -3.87 -21.51 10.52
CA ILE A 77 -3.77 -21.81 11.96
C ILE A 77 -4.40 -23.19 12.28
N PRO A 78 -5.64 -23.53 11.87
CA PRO A 78 -6.20 -24.87 12.09
C PRO A 78 -5.41 -26.00 11.40
N MET A 79 -4.88 -25.75 10.19
CA MET A 79 -4.11 -26.75 9.44
C MET A 79 -2.78 -27.07 10.13
N THR A 80 -2.03 -26.04 10.54
CA THR A 80 -0.75 -26.20 11.25
C THR A 80 -0.94 -26.92 12.57
N VAL A 81 -1.99 -26.58 13.32
CA VAL A 81 -2.32 -27.28 14.57
C VAL A 81 -2.67 -28.75 14.31
N SER A 82 -3.47 -29.05 13.29
CA SER A 82 -3.85 -30.44 12.96
C SER A 82 -2.62 -31.29 12.60
N PHE A 83 -1.65 -30.71 11.91
CA PHE A 83 -0.37 -31.35 11.61
C PHE A 83 0.43 -31.68 12.86
N PHE A 84 0.54 -30.74 13.82
CA PHE A 84 1.26 -30.99 15.08
C PHE A 84 0.51 -31.94 16.03
N LEU A 85 -0.83 -31.91 16.06
CA LEU A 85 -1.64 -32.86 16.83
C LEU A 85 -1.49 -34.30 16.33
N LYS A 86 -1.37 -34.52 15.02
CA LYS A 86 -1.12 -35.85 14.44
C LYS A 86 0.30 -36.37 14.73
N ARG A 87 1.27 -35.48 15.02
CA ARG A 87 2.69 -35.81 15.20
C ARG A 87 3.11 -35.97 16.67
N SER A 88 2.23 -35.69 17.63
CA SER A 88 2.58 -35.50 19.05
C SER A 88 2.58 -36.77 19.91
N ASP A 89 3.26 -37.85 19.50
CA ASP A 89 3.41 -39.05 20.34
C ASP A 89 4.24 -38.78 21.62
N ASN A 90 5.14 -37.79 21.59
CA ASN A 90 6.05 -37.45 22.69
C ASN A 90 6.14 -35.94 22.94
N LYS A 91 5.96 -35.50 24.20
CA LYS A 91 5.97 -34.07 24.60
C LYS A 91 7.29 -33.35 24.25
N LYS A 92 8.44 -34.00 24.45
CA LYS A 92 9.77 -33.44 24.09
C LYS A 92 9.96 -33.29 22.57
N LYS A 93 9.42 -34.24 21.79
CA LYS A 93 9.49 -34.22 20.32
C LYS A 93 8.59 -33.11 19.75
N GLY A 94 7.38 -32.95 20.30
CA GLY A 94 6.47 -31.87 19.93
C GLY A 94 7.05 -30.47 20.18
N ILE A 95 7.71 -30.26 21.33
CA ILE A 95 8.36 -28.97 21.63
C ILE A 95 9.49 -28.67 20.64
N ARG A 96 10.35 -29.66 20.35
CA ARG A 96 11.45 -29.50 19.40
C ARG A 96 10.92 -29.18 17.99
N ASP A 97 9.90 -29.90 17.55
CA ASP A 97 9.31 -29.74 16.22
C ASP A 97 8.60 -28.37 16.09
N ALA A 98 7.95 -27.87 17.16
CA ALA A 98 7.36 -26.53 17.23
C ALA A 98 8.42 -25.40 17.16
N VAL A 99 9.50 -25.51 17.92
CA VAL A 99 10.60 -24.52 17.91
C VAL A 99 11.30 -24.50 16.54
N MET A 100 11.56 -25.67 15.97
CA MET A 100 12.11 -25.80 14.61
C MET A 100 11.21 -25.15 13.56
N TYR A 101 9.89 -25.27 13.71
CA TYR A 101 8.93 -24.63 12.82
C TYR A 101 8.99 -23.11 12.92
N GLY A 102 8.99 -22.56 14.13
CA GLY A 102 9.13 -21.12 14.36
C GLY A 102 10.43 -20.54 13.79
N ILE A 103 11.56 -21.21 14.04
CA ILE A 103 12.87 -20.81 13.50
C ILE A 103 12.86 -20.88 11.97
N SER A 104 12.23 -21.90 11.37
CA SER A 104 12.13 -22.03 9.92
C SER A 104 11.33 -20.87 9.31
N ILE A 105 10.21 -20.46 9.93
CA ILE A 105 9.43 -19.30 9.48
C ILE A 105 10.30 -18.03 9.51
N ILE A 106 11.01 -17.80 10.61
CA ILE A 106 11.89 -16.63 10.77
C ILE A 106 12.97 -16.62 9.69
N PHE A 107 13.65 -17.74 9.49
CA PHE A 107 14.70 -17.86 8.49
C PHE A 107 14.16 -17.60 7.07
N ILE A 108 13.02 -18.19 6.70
CA ILE A 108 12.45 -18.06 5.36
C ILE A 108 12.00 -16.63 5.09
N TYR A 109 11.33 -15.97 6.03
CA TYR A 109 10.88 -14.58 5.85
C TYR A 109 12.05 -13.60 5.77
N VAL A 110 13.06 -13.76 6.62
CA VAL A 110 14.27 -12.92 6.56
C VAL A 110 15.03 -13.17 5.25
N ALA A 111 15.16 -14.42 4.83
CA ALA A 111 15.80 -14.78 3.57
C ALA A 111 15.05 -14.23 2.35
N LEU A 112 13.72 -14.34 2.32
CA LEU A 112 12.89 -13.76 1.26
C LEU A 112 12.97 -12.23 1.26
N GLY A 113 12.86 -11.59 2.43
CA GLY A 113 12.98 -10.14 2.57
C GLY A 113 14.34 -9.63 2.07
N LEU A 114 15.43 -10.31 2.43
CA LEU A 114 16.78 -9.98 1.96
C LEU A 114 16.99 -10.27 0.47
N ALA A 115 16.49 -11.42 -0.01
CA ALA A 115 16.59 -11.76 -1.42
C ALA A 115 15.86 -10.71 -2.28
N VAL A 116 14.68 -10.27 -1.86
CA VAL A 116 13.92 -9.27 -2.61
C VAL A 116 14.61 -7.91 -2.60
N THR A 117 15.13 -7.46 -1.45
CA THR A 117 15.84 -6.17 -1.37
C THR A 117 17.15 -6.17 -2.17
N LEU A 118 17.91 -7.27 -2.15
CA LEU A 118 19.19 -7.38 -2.87
C LEU A 118 19.02 -7.58 -4.37
N ILE A 119 18.07 -8.43 -4.81
CA ILE A 119 17.90 -8.79 -6.22
C ILE A 119 17.14 -7.69 -6.97
N PHE A 120 16.07 -7.17 -6.38
CA PHE A 120 15.15 -6.29 -7.10
C PHE A 120 15.27 -4.82 -6.67
N GLY A 121 15.91 -4.52 -5.53
CA GLY A 121 16.06 -3.16 -5.02
C GLY A 121 14.78 -2.58 -4.40
N ALA A 122 14.90 -1.43 -3.72
CA ALA A 122 13.82 -0.85 -2.91
C ALA A 122 12.53 -0.53 -3.69
N ASN A 123 12.59 -0.27 -5.01
CA ASN A 123 11.41 0.06 -5.82
C ASN A 123 10.65 -1.12 -6.38
N ALA A 124 11.23 -2.31 -6.39
CA ALA A 124 10.57 -3.44 -7.03
C ALA A 124 9.39 -3.97 -6.23
N LEU A 125 9.44 -3.88 -4.90
CA LEU A 125 8.30 -4.22 -4.06
C LEU A 125 7.12 -3.28 -4.31
N ASN A 126 7.40 -1.98 -4.45
CA ASN A 126 6.38 -0.99 -4.81
C ASN A 126 5.83 -1.26 -6.21
N SER A 127 6.70 -1.48 -7.21
CA SER A 127 6.29 -1.79 -8.58
C SER A 127 5.50 -3.10 -8.68
N LEU A 128 5.86 -4.12 -7.89
CA LEU A 128 5.12 -5.39 -7.84
C LEU A 128 3.74 -5.20 -7.18
N SER A 129 3.67 -4.44 -6.08
CA SER A 129 2.42 -4.15 -5.37
C SER A 129 1.44 -3.29 -6.17
N THR A 130 1.91 -2.57 -7.19
CA THR A 130 1.09 -1.73 -8.09
C THR A 130 0.87 -2.37 -9.46
N ASN A 131 1.38 -3.58 -9.70
CA ASN A 131 1.21 -4.27 -10.98
C ASN A 131 -0.22 -4.81 -11.14
N ALA A 132 -0.88 -4.56 -12.29
CA ALA A 132 -2.26 -5.03 -12.50
C ALA A 132 -2.37 -6.54 -12.56
N ILE A 133 -1.46 -7.24 -13.25
CA ILE A 133 -1.54 -8.71 -13.36
C ILE A 133 -1.46 -9.33 -11.96
N PHE A 134 -0.51 -8.85 -11.15
CA PHE A 134 -0.37 -9.26 -9.77
C PHE A 134 -1.66 -8.94 -8.98
N ASN A 135 -2.11 -7.69 -8.96
CA ASN A 135 -3.30 -7.28 -8.20
C ASN A 135 -4.60 -7.97 -8.64
N ILE A 136 -4.75 -8.30 -9.93
CA ILE A 136 -5.92 -9.04 -10.45
C ILE A 136 -5.86 -10.51 -10.02
N ILE A 137 -4.70 -11.16 -10.10
CA ILE A 137 -4.54 -12.54 -9.62
C ILE A 137 -4.88 -12.60 -8.13
N PHE A 138 -4.41 -11.62 -7.36
CA PHE A 138 -4.71 -11.50 -5.94
C PHE A 138 -6.19 -11.25 -5.67
N PHE A 139 -6.82 -10.33 -6.41
CA PHE A 139 -8.25 -10.11 -6.34
C PHE A 139 -9.03 -11.42 -6.56
N LEU A 140 -8.74 -12.15 -7.63
CA LEU A 140 -9.41 -13.42 -7.93
C LEU A 140 -9.15 -14.48 -6.85
N MET A 141 -7.94 -14.55 -6.32
CA MET A 141 -7.58 -15.46 -5.23
C MET A 141 -8.34 -15.14 -3.94
N LEU A 142 -8.40 -13.88 -3.51
CA LEU A 142 -9.13 -13.45 -2.31
C LEU A 142 -10.64 -13.67 -2.49
N ILE A 143 -11.20 -13.43 -3.68
CA ILE A 143 -12.60 -13.77 -3.98
C ILE A 143 -12.84 -15.29 -3.88
N ALA A 144 -11.91 -16.12 -4.36
CA ALA A 144 -12.02 -17.57 -4.22
C ALA A 144 -11.98 -18.00 -2.74
N PHE A 145 -11.12 -17.39 -1.91
CA PHE A 145 -11.10 -17.65 -0.47
C PHE A 145 -12.36 -17.15 0.24
N ALA A 146 -12.87 -15.97 -0.11
CA ALA A 146 -14.13 -15.46 0.41
C ALA A 146 -15.30 -16.40 0.08
N ALA A 147 -15.37 -16.90 -1.17
CA ALA A 147 -16.36 -17.88 -1.58
C ALA A 147 -16.23 -19.19 -0.76
N SER A 148 -15.01 -19.62 -0.45
CA SER A 148 -14.78 -20.76 0.43
C SER A 148 -15.26 -20.51 1.86
N PHE A 149 -15.04 -19.30 2.39
CA PHE A 149 -15.50 -18.91 3.72
C PHE A 149 -17.03 -18.78 3.83
N PHE A 150 -17.71 -18.37 2.76
CA PHE A 150 -19.18 -18.40 2.67
C PHE A 150 -19.74 -19.82 2.54
N GLY A 151 -18.89 -20.83 2.33
CA GLY A 151 -19.28 -22.22 2.23
C GLY A 151 -19.74 -22.64 0.83
N ALA A 152 -19.37 -21.90 -0.23
CA ALA A 152 -19.65 -22.31 -1.61
C ALA A 152 -18.87 -23.58 -2.00
N PHE A 153 -17.65 -23.73 -1.47
CA PHE A 153 -16.82 -24.93 -1.57
C PHE A 153 -15.82 -24.96 -0.41
N GLU A 154 -15.58 -26.12 0.18
CA GLU A 154 -14.44 -26.26 1.09
C GLU A 154 -13.18 -26.47 0.24
N ILE A 155 -12.14 -25.64 0.45
CA ILE A 155 -10.80 -25.90 -0.13
C ILE A 155 -10.18 -27.04 0.67
N THR A 156 -10.72 -28.24 0.49
CA THR A 156 -10.05 -29.47 0.87
C THR A 156 -9.20 -29.88 -0.32
N LEU A 157 -7.87 -29.84 -0.16
CA LEU A 157 -6.96 -30.46 -1.12
C LEU A 157 -7.48 -31.88 -1.42
N PRO A 158 -7.58 -32.29 -2.70
CA PRO A 158 -8.06 -33.61 -3.07
C PRO A 158 -7.33 -34.66 -2.22
N SER A 159 -8.06 -35.59 -1.60
CA SER A 159 -7.48 -36.56 -0.66
C SER A 159 -6.28 -37.30 -1.24
N LYS A 160 -6.18 -37.45 -2.56
CA LYS A 160 -5.02 -38.01 -3.27
C LYS A 160 -3.75 -37.17 -3.14
N TRP A 161 -3.84 -35.84 -3.18
CA TRP A 161 -2.70 -34.93 -3.01
C TRP A 161 -2.32 -34.79 -1.54
N THR A 162 -3.30 -34.67 -0.65
CA THR A 162 -3.07 -34.62 0.80
C THR A 162 -2.45 -35.91 1.30
N ASN A 163 -2.97 -37.08 0.90
CA ASN A 163 -2.42 -38.37 1.31
C ASN A 163 -1.04 -38.64 0.69
N ALA A 164 -0.77 -38.16 -0.53
CA ALA A 164 0.55 -38.30 -1.15
C ALA A 164 1.60 -37.34 -0.55
N ALA A 165 1.18 -36.14 -0.16
CA ALA A 165 2.00 -35.19 0.57
C ALA A 165 2.25 -35.67 2.01
N ASP A 166 1.22 -36.16 2.69
CA ASP A 166 1.32 -36.76 4.04
C ASP A 166 2.17 -38.03 4.01
N SER A 167 1.99 -38.95 3.05
CA SER A 167 2.80 -40.18 2.96
C SER A 167 4.27 -39.89 2.61
N LYS A 168 4.54 -38.86 1.79
CA LYS A 168 5.91 -38.40 1.50
C LYS A 168 6.49 -37.58 2.66
N ALA A 169 5.67 -36.87 3.43
CA ALA A 169 6.08 -36.15 4.63
C ALA A 169 6.35 -37.09 5.83
N GLU A 170 5.66 -38.24 5.88
CA GLU A 170 5.97 -39.36 6.79
C GLU A 170 7.23 -40.11 6.37
N ALA A 171 7.50 -40.24 5.06
CA ALA A 171 8.71 -40.85 4.52
C ALA A 171 9.95 -39.93 4.56
N ALA A 172 9.77 -38.61 4.54
CA ALA A 172 10.85 -37.63 4.63
C ALA A 172 11.28 -37.39 6.09
N SER A 173 12.59 -37.27 6.33
CA SER A 173 13.15 -36.91 7.65
C SER A 173 12.37 -35.75 8.27
N GLY A 174 11.99 -35.90 9.54
CA GLY A 174 10.93 -35.08 10.13
C GLY A 174 11.21 -33.57 10.12
N TRP A 175 12.47 -33.16 10.00
CA TRP A 175 12.88 -31.76 9.94
C TRP A 175 12.67 -31.13 8.56
N ILE A 176 12.83 -31.91 7.48
CA ILE A 176 12.59 -31.46 6.10
C ILE A 176 11.10 -31.19 5.87
N SER A 177 10.23 -32.05 6.41
CA SER A 177 8.78 -31.86 6.34
C SER A 177 8.32 -30.57 7.05
N ILE A 178 8.89 -30.27 8.22
CA ILE A 178 8.60 -29.03 8.98
C ILE A 178 9.05 -27.79 8.20
N PHE A 179 10.24 -27.84 7.60
CA PHE A 179 10.77 -26.76 6.78
C PHE A 179 9.92 -26.51 5.52
N LEU A 180 9.52 -27.56 4.80
CA LEU A 180 8.66 -27.43 3.61
C LEU A 180 7.26 -26.88 3.94
N MET A 181 6.70 -27.27 5.09
CA MET A 181 5.43 -26.70 5.56
C MET A 181 5.59 -25.22 5.93
N ALA A 182 6.69 -24.85 6.60
CA ALA A 182 6.98 -23.45 6.92
C ALA A 182 7.18 -22.61 5.65
N PHE A 183 7.85 -23.17 4.64
CA PHE A 183 8.06 -22.55 3.34
C PHE A 183 6.73 -22.30 2.61
N THR A 184 5.84 -23.29 2.61
CA THR A 184 4.52 -23.17 1.98
C THR A 184 3.68 -22.10 2.68
N LEU A 185 3.66 -22.08 4.02
CA LEU A 185 3.02 -21.02 4.80
C LEU A 185 3.60 -19.64 4.45
N ALA A 186 4.93 -19.53 4.44
CA ALA A 186 5.61 -18.27 4.17
C ALA A 186 5.30 -17.75 2.76
N LEU A 187 5.27 -18.61 1.72
CA LEU A 187 4.91 -18.19 0.36
C LEU A 187 3.47 -17.66 0.24
N VAL A 188 2.51 -18.38 0.81
CA VAL A 188 1.09 -17.99 0.77
C VAL A 188 0.84 -16.75 1.63
N SER A 189 1.52 -16.62 2.76
CA SER A 189 1.37 -15.47 3.65
C SER A 189 2.15 -14.24 3.16
N PHE A 190 3.32 -14.40 2.54
CA PHE A 190 4.08 -13.30 1.93
C PHE A 190 3.26 -12.59 0.85
N SER A 191 2.43 -13.36 0.14
CA SER A 191 1.50 -12.87 -0.86
C SER A 191 0.55 -11.80 -0.26
N CYS A 192 -0.13 -12.09 0.85
CA CYS A 192 -1.08 -11.14 1.46
C CYS A 192 -0.41 -10.09 2.37
N THR A 193 0.79 -10.38 2.86
CA THR A 193 1.56 -9.47 3.74
C THR A 193 2.52 -8.57 2.96
N GLY A 194 2.69 -8.80 1.66
CA GLY A 194 3.57 -8.06 0.75
C GLY A 194 3.43 -6.54 0.85
N PRO A 195 2.22 -5.95 0.86
CA PRO A 195 2.07 -4.50 1.04
C PRO A 195 2.58 -3.97 2.38
N ILE A 196 2.39 -4.72 3.48
CA ILE A 196 2.85 -4.36 4.82
C ILE A 196 4.38 -4.43 4.90
N ILE A 197 4.93 -5.52 4.36
CA ILE A 197 6.38 -5.77 4.24
C ILE A 197 7.03 -4.71 3.36
N GLY A 198 6.44 -4.39 2.21
CA GLY A 198 6.93 -3.40 1.26
C GLY A 198 6.97 -2.01 1.87
N PHE A 199 5.91 -1.61 2.57
CA PHE A 199 5.88 -0.34 3.30
C PHE A 199 7.03 -0.25 4.32
N LEU A 200 7.15 -1.28 5.16
CA LEU A 200 8.19 -1.34 6.17
C LEU A 200 9.59 -1.27 5.54
N LEU A 201 9.82 -2.02 4.45
CA LEU A 201 11.11 -2.05 3.77
C LEU A 201 11.46 -0.72 3.15
N VAL A 202 10.51 -0.02 2.52
CA VAL A 202 10.76 1.30 1.93
C VAL A 202 11.13 2.30 3.02
N GLU A 203 10.41 2.31 4.15
CA GLU A 203 10.68 3.22 5.27
C GLU A 203 12.08 3.01 5.88
N VAL A 204 12.51 1.75 6.04
CA VAL A 204 13.82 1.44 6.65
C VAL A 204 14.98 1.47 5.65
N SER A 205 14.71 1.37 4.34
CA SER A 205 15.74 1.41 3.28
C SER A 205 16.37 2.80 3.09
N VAL A 206 15.73 3.86 3.59
CA VAL A 206 16.27 5.24 3.57
C VAL A 206 17.52 5.38 4.43
N THR A 207 17.80 4.41 5.33
CA THR A 207 19.00 4.41 6.18
C THR A 207 20.29 4.02 5.45
N GLY A 208 20.23 3.60 4.18
CA GLY A 208 21.41 3.26 3.36
C GLY A 208 22.17 1.98 3.78
N SER A 209 21.71 1.28 4.82
CA SER A 209 22.32 0.03 5.29
C SER A 209 21.42 -1.18 5.04
N VAL A 210 22.00 -2.33 4.67
CA VAL A 210 21.27 -3.61 4.50
C VAL A 210 20.75 -4.16 5.83
N ILE A 211 21.35 -3.74 6.94
CA ILE A 211 21.05 -4.28 8.27
C ILE A 211 19.68 -3.79 8.77
N ALA A 212 19.28 -2.54 8.46
CA ALA A 212 17.99 -2.00 8.89
C ALA A 212 16.78 -2.78 8.30
N PRO A 213 16.72 -3.06 6.98
CA PRO A 213 15.79 -4.02 6.38
C PRO A 213 15.77 -5.39 7.08
N THR A 214 16.94 -5.95 7.38
CA THR A 214 17.06 -7.26 8.04
C THR A 214 16.43 -7.26 9.43
N VAL A 215 16.70 -6.23 10.24
CA VAL A 215 16.16 -6.13 11.61
C VAL A 215 14.65 -5.93 11.60
N GLY A 216 14.13 -5.13 10.66
CA GLY A 216 12.69 -4.96 10.47
C GLY A 216 12.01 -6.27 10.04
N MET A 217 12.59 -6.98 9.07
CA MET A 217 12.10 -8.30 8.63
C MET A 217 12.17 -9.35 9.71
N PHE A 218 13.22 -9.33 10.52
CA PHE A 218 13.36 -10.24 11.66
C PHE A 218 12.25 -9.97 12.70
N GLY A 219 11.99 -8.70 13.04
CA GLY A 219 10.87 -8.33 13.93
C GLY A 219 9.52 -8.79 13.39
N PHE A 220 9.27 -8.57 12.09
CA PHE A 220 8.06 -9.03 11.41
C PHE A 220 7.89 -10.55 11.49
N ALA A 221 8.94 -11.30 11.17
CA ALA A 221 8.91 -12.75 11.13
C ALA A 221 8.76 -13.36 12.54
N VAL A 222 9.38 -12.75 13.57
CA VAL A 222 9.21 -13.15 14.96
C VAL A 222 7.76 -12.98 15.41
N ALA A 223 7.14 -11.85 15.10
CA ALA A 223 5.73 -11.60 15.45
C ALA A 223 4.80 -12.61 14.80
N LEU A 224 5.02 -12.94 13.52
CA LEU A 224 4.23 -13.94 12.81
C LEU A 224 4.48 -15.36 13.35
N ALA A 225 5.73 -15.73 13.61
CA ALA A 225 6.09 -17.08 14.09
C ALA A 225 5.60 -17.38 15.51
N LEU A 226 5.45 -16.35 16.36
CA LEU A 226 5.15 -16.51 17.79
C LEU A 226 3.81 -17.23 18.05
N PRO A 227 2.65 -16.80 17.50
CA PRO A 227 1.39 -17.53 17.70
C PRO A 227 1.45 -18.97 17.19
N PHE A 228 2.02 -19.20 16.00
CA PHE A 228 2.13 -20.55 15.43
C PHE A 228 2.99 -21.47 16.30
N THR A 229 4.12 -20.96 16.80
CA THR A 229 4.99 -21.70 17.72
C THR A 229 4.28 -21.96 19.04
N LEU A 230 3.56 -20.97 19.58
CA LEU A 230 2.81 -21.08 20.83
C LEU A 230 1.70 -22.12 20.74
N PHE A 231 0.90 -22.10 19.67
CA PHE A 231 -0.15 -23.10 19.42
C PHE A 231 0.41 -24.50 19.22
N ALA A 232 1.60 -24.62 18.62
CA ALA A 232 2.29 -25.91 18.48
C ALA A 232 2.89 -26.41 19.82
N LEU A 233 3.34 -25.51 20.70
CA LEU A 233 3.88 -25.83 22.04
C LEU A 233 2.80 -26.27 23.05
N PHE A 234 1.59 -25.72 22.93
CA PHE A 234 0.46 -26.03 23.80
C PHE A 234 -0.72 -26.66 23.02
N PRO A 235 -0.58 -27.89 22.49
CA PRO A 235 -1.69 -28.56 21.81
C PRO A 235 -2.92 -28.75 22.70
N SER A 236 -2.74 -28.75 24.03
CA SER A 236 -3.81 -28.82 25.02
C SER A 236 -4.69 -27.58 25.07
N TRP A 237 -4.17 -26.37 24.79
CA TRP A 237 -5.00 -25.15 24.72
C TRP A 237 -6.00 -25.20 23.57
N LEU A 238 -5.66 -25.89 22.49
CA LEU A 238 -6.56 -26.14 21.37
C LEU A 238 -7.52 -27.30 21.60
N LYS A 239 -7.17 -28.30 22.41
CA LYS A 239 -8.16 -29.30 22.88
C LYS A 239 -9.25 -28.67 23.76
N SER A 240 -8.95 -27.58 24.45
CA SER A 240 -9.91 -26.75 25.19
C SER A 240 -10.57 -25.64 24.36
N ALA A 241 -10.13 -25.43 23.11
CA ALA A 241 -10.82 -24.50 22.23
C ALA A 241 -12.21 -25.06 21.91
N PRO A 242 -13.26 -24.22 21.88
CA PRO A 242 -14.61 -24.68 21.61
C PRO A 242 -14.63 -25.44 20.28
N LYS A 243 -15.26 -26.63 20.28
CA LYS A 243 -15.46 -27.42 19.05
C LYS A 243 -16.08 -26.52 17.99
N SER A 244 -15.70 -26.73 16.73
CA SER A 244 -16.16 -26.02 15.52
C SER A 244 -17.69 -26.10 15.32
N GLY A 245 -18.48 -25.52 16.23
CA GLY A 245 -19.94 -25.33 16.10
C GLY A 245 -20.26 -24.00 15.43
N GLY A 246 -21.52 -23.53 15.53
CA GLY A 246 -21.99 -22.32 14.85
C GLY A 246 -21.24 -21.02 15.15
N TRP A 247 -20.44 -20.93 16.22
CA TRP A 247 -19.57 -19.76 16.43
C TRP A 247 -18.42 -19.69 15.42
N MET A 248 -17.84 -20.83 15.03
CA MET A 248 -16.77 -20.88 14.03
C MET A 248 -17.31 -20.49 12.64
N ASN A 249 -18.55 -20.89 12.32
CA ASN A 249 -19.18 -20.53 11.05
C ASN A 249 -19.44 -19.02 10.96
N VAL A 250 -19.86 -18.38 12.06
CA VAL A 250 -19.97 -16.91 12.11
C VAL A 250 -18.64 -16.22 11.85
N ILE A 251 -17.54 -16.72 12.43
CA ILE A 251 -16.21 -16.15 12.17
C ILE A 251 -15.83 -16.32 10.70
N LYS A 252 -16.03 -17.50 10.12
CA LYS A 252 -15.74 -17.76 8.69
C LYS A 252 -16.51 -16.78 7.80
N VAL A 253 -17.82 -16.67 7.98
CA VAL A 253 -18.65 -15.77 7.16
C VAL A 253 -18.28 -14.30 7.37
N THR A 254 -17.99 -13.89 8.62
CA THR A 254 -17.52 -12.52 8.93
C THR A 254 -16.21 -12.22 8.21
N LEU A 255 -15.24 -13.15 8.25
CA LEU A 255 -13.98 -13.02 7.53
C LEU A 255 -14.19 -13.05 6.01
N GLY A 256 -15.16 -13.81 5.50
CA GLY A 256 -15.54 -13.79 4.09
C GLY A 256 -15.98 -12.40 3.62
N PHE A 257 -16.83 -11.70 4.37
CA PHE A 257 -17.22 -10.32 4.02
C PHE A 257 -16.04 -9.35 4.06
N ILE A 258 -15.19 -9.45 5.09
CA ILE A 258 -13.97 -8.63 5.21
C ILE A 258 -13.01 -8.91 4.05
N GLU A 259 -12.87 -10.17 3.66
CA GLU A 259 -12.04 -10.60 2.54
C GLU A 259 -12.52 -10.03 1.21
N VAL A 260 -13.84 -10.02 0.95
CA VAL A 260 -14.40 -9.35 -0.24
C VAL A 260 -14.08 -7.85 -0.22
N ALA A 261 -14.20 -7.17 0.93
CA ALA A 261 -13.87 -5.75 1.04
C ALA A 261 -12.38 -5.47 0.73
N PHE A 262 -11.46 -6.30 1.25
CA PHE A 262 -10.04 -6.20 0.93
C PHE A 262 -9.73 -6.55 -0.52
N ALA A 263 -10.41 -7.53 -1.11
CA ALA A 263 -10.26 -7.88 -2.52
C ALA A 263 -10.54 -6.66 -3.42
N LEU A 264 -11.60 -5.89 -3.13
CA LEU A 264 -11.91 -4.66 -3.86
C LEU A 264 -10.79 -3.63 -3.82
N LYS A 265 -9.97 -3.60 -2.76
CA LYS A 265 -8.81 -2.70 -2.70
C LYS A 265 -7.76 -3.07 -3.76
N PHE A 266 -7.44 -4.36 -3.91
CA PHE A 266 -6.49 -4.80 -4.94
C PHE A 266 -6.99 -4.49 -6.35
N LEU A 267 -8.30 -4.70 -6.59
CA LEU A 267 -8.94 -4.32 -7.85
C LEU A 267 -8.86 -2.81 -8.10
N SER A 268 -9.15 -1.99 -7.08
CA SER A 268 -9.07 -0.53 -7.17
C SER A 268 -7.65 -0.02 -7.47
N VAL A 269 -6.60 -0.62 -6.88
CA VAL A 269 -5.22 -0.23 -7.18
C VAL A 269 -4.87 -0.54 -8.64
N ALA A 270 -5.32 -1.68 -9.17
CA ALA A 270 -5.12 -2.02 -10.58
C ALA A 270 -5.86 -1.05 -11.51
N ASP A 271 -7.11 -0.74 -11.20
CA ASP A 271 -7.97 0.18 -11.96
C ASP A 271 -7.36 1.59 -12.04
N LEU A 272 -6.91 2.14 -10.91
CA LEU A 272 -6.28 3.46 -10.83
C LEU A 272 -4.94 3.53 -11.58
N THR A 273 -4.12 2.49 -11.46
CA THR A 273 -2.78 2.48 -12.05
C THR A 273 -2.81 2.37 -13.58
N TYR A 274 -3.86 1.73 -14.13
CA TYR A 274 -4.03 1.52 -15.57
C TYR A 274 -5.08 2.45 -16.20
N GLY A 275 -5.75 3.29 -15.40
CA GLY A 275 -6.71 4.28 -15.87
C GLY A 275 -7.98 3.69 -16.48
N TRP A 276 -8.44 2.55 -15.96
CA TRP A 276 -9.64 1.87 -16.46
C TRP A 276 -10.93 2.61 -16.11
N GLY A 277 -10.99 3.27 -14.94
CA GLY A 277 -12.15 4.06 -14.50
C GLY A 277 -13.40 3.22 -14.24
N ILE A 278 -13.25 1.95 -13.88
CA ILE A 278 -14.39 1.07 -13.55
C ILE A 278 -14.76 1.24 -12.09
N LEU A 279 -13.78 1.55 -11.23
CA LEU A 279 -13.91 1.50 -9.79
C LEU A 279 -13.60 2.86 -9.15
N ASP A 280 -14.36 3.85 -9.60
CA ASP A 280 -14.38 5.20 -9.03
C ASP A 280 -14.75 5.20 -7.56
N ARG A 281 -14.45 6.33 -6.88
CA ARG A 281 -14.57 6.42 -5.42
C ARG A 281 -15.98 6.12 -4.93
N GLU A 282 -16.98 6.64 -5.63
CA GLU A 282 -18.40 6.40 -5.37
C GLU A 282 -18.78 4.93 -5.52
N THR A 283 -18.34 4.26 -6.59
CA THR A 283 -18.58 2.83 -6.81
C THR A 283 -17.89 1.98 -5.74
N PHE A 284 -16.64 2.30 -5.39
CA PHE A 284 -15.91 1.64 -4.32
C PHE A 284 -16.64 1.75 -2.97
N LEU A 285 -17.03 2.97 -2.60
CA LEU A 285 -17.72 3.24 -1.33
C LEU A 285 -19.12 2.60 -1.31
N ALA A 286 -19.86 2.62 -2.41
CA ALA A 286 -21.16 1.98 -2.51
C ALA A 286 -21.05 0.46 -2.29
N LEU A 287 -20.09 -0.20 -2.95
CA LEU A 287 -19.83 -1.63 -2.74
C LEU A 287 -19.44 -1.94 -1.29
N TRP A 288 -18.58 -1.12 -0.68
CA TRP A 288 -18.21 -1.26 0.74
C TRP A 288 -19.42 -1.10 1.67
N ILE A 289 -20.25 -0.06 1.47
CA ILE A 289 -21.47 0.15 2.25
C ILE A 289 -22.39 -1.07 2.17
N VAL A 290 -22.59 -1.62 0.97
CA VAL A 290 -23.41 -2.83 0.76
C VAL A 290 -22.81 -4.03 1.49
N ILE A 291 -21.50 -4.27 1.38
CA ILE A 291 -20.81 -5.39 2.04
C ILE A 291 -20.97 -5.32 3.56
N PHE A 292 -20.72 -4.16 4.17
CA PHE A 292 -20.82 -3.99 5.63
C PHE A 292 -22.27 -3.96 6.12
N ALA A 293 -23.22 -3.50 5.30
CA ALA A 293 -24.64 -3.63 5.61
C ALA A 293 -25.09 -5.10 5.58
N LEU A 294 -24.69 -5.87 4.56
CA LEU A 294 -24.97 -7.31 4.47
C LEU A 294 -24.34 -8.08 5.64
N LEU A 295 -23.11 -7.74 6.03
CA LEU A 295 -22.47 -8.29 7.23
C LEU A 295 -23.29 -7.99 8.49
N GLY A 296 -23.78 -6.76 8.65
CA GLY A 296 -24.66 -6.38 9.76
C GLY A 296 -25.96 -7.20 9.79
N PHE A 297 -26.61 -7.36 8.63
CA PHE A 297 -27.83 -8.18 8.52
C PHE A 297 -27.57 -9.67 8.79
N TYR A 298 -26.42 -10.19 8.34
CA TYR A 298 -25.97 -11.54 8.66
C TYR A 298 -25.80 -11.74 10.17
N LEU A 299 -25.12 -10.82 10.85
CA LEU A 299 -24.88 -10.91 12.29
C LEU A 299 -26.16 -10.79 13.13
N LEU A 300 -27.18 -10.07 12.63
CA LEU A 300 -28.53 -10.04 13.20
C LEU A 300 -29.34 -11.32 12.92
N GLY A 301 -28.80 -12.28 12.17
CA GLY A 301 -29.46 -13.55 11.82
C GLY A 301 -30.56 -13.41 10.77
N LYS A 302 -30.59 -12.30 10.02
CA LYS A 302 -31.55 -12.08 8.92
C LYS A 302 -31.13 -12.76 7.62
N ILE A 303 -29.83 -12.94 7.42
CA ILE A 303 -29.24 -13.71 6.32
C ILE A 303 -28.63 -14.98 6.93
N LYS A 304 -28.86 -16.14 6.30
CA LYS A 304 -28.33 -17.44 6.71
C LYS A 304 -27.60 -18.07 5.53
N PHE A 305 -26.42 -18.64 5.79
CA PHE A 305 -25.67 -19.44 4.84
C PHE A 305 -25.86 -20.95 5.12
N LEU A 306 -25.49 -21.80 4.17
CA LEU A 306 -25.77 -23.24 4.16
C LEU A 306 -25.25 -24.00 5.40
N HIS A 307 -24.25 -23.46 6.08
CA HIS A 307 -23.58 -24.07 7.23
C HIS A 307 -23.99 -23.44 8.59
N ASP A 308 -24.92 -22.49 8.63
CA ASP A 308 -25.33 -21.87 9.89
C ASP A 308 -26.31 -22.75 10.68
N ASP A 309 -26.11 -22.82 12.00
CA ASP A 309 -27.03 -23.51 12.92
C ASP A 309 -28.42 -22.85 12.91
N GLU A 310 -29.51 -23.64 13.00
CA GLU A 310 -30.90 -23.15 12.99
C GLU A 310 -31.31 -22.26 14.18
N THR A 311 -30.39 -21.97 15.10
CA THR A 311 -30.68 -21.20 16.31
C THR A 311 -31.04 -19.73 15.99
N ASN A 312 -32.30 -19.36 16.21
CA ASN A 312 -32.84 -17.99 15.97
C ASN A 312 -32.48 -16.96 17.06
N LYS A 313 -31.57 -17.27 18.00
CA LYS A 313 -31.19 -16.33 19.07
C LYS A 313 -29.90 -15.60 18.71
N VAL A 314 -29.98 -14.28 18.55
CA VAL A 314 -28.80 -13.42 18.35
C VAL A 314 -28.05 -13.33 19.67
N SER A 315 -26.78 -13.77 19.69
CA SER A 315 -25.94 -13.61 20.88
C SER A 315 -25.60 -12.13 21.09
N VAL A 316 -25.36 -11.73 22.34
CA VAL A 316 -24.96 -10.35 22.69
C VAL A 316 -23.73 -9.92 21.89
N SER A 317 -22.75 -10.82 21.71
CA SER A 317 -21.56 -10.57 20.90
C SER A 317 -21.86 -10.30 19.42
N ARG A 318 -22.78 -11.05 18.81
CA ARG A 318 -23.22 -10.84 17.42
C ARG A 318 -23.95 -9.51 17.27
N PHE A 319 -24.76 -9.13 18.26
CA PHE A 319 -25.47 -7.86 18.26
C PHE A 319 -24.51 -6.66 18.27
N PHE A 320 -23.52 -6.64 19.17
CA PHE A 320 -22.52 -5.57 19.19
C PHE A 320 -21.68 -5.52 17.92
N LEU A 321 -21.31 -6.67 17.36
CA LEU A 321 -20.56 -6.72 16.11
C LEU A 321 -21.41 -6.22 14.92
N ALA A 322 -22.71 -6.54 14.89
CA ALA A 322 -23.64 -6.00 13.91
C ALA A 322 -23.74 -4.48 14.02
N LEU A 323 -23.85 -3.95 15.25
CA LEU A 323 -23.91 -2.52 15.51
C LEU A 323 -22.65 -1.81 15.00
N VAL A 324 -21.46 -2.38 15.23
CA VAL A 324 -20.20 -1.85 14.69
C VAL A 324 -20.20 -1.86 13.16
N SER A 325 -20.66 -2.96 12.55
CA SER A 325 -20.75 -3.07 11.08
C SER A 325 -21.68 -2.02 10.47
N PHE A 326 -22.86 -1.81 11.08
CA PHE A 326 -23.79 -0.77 10.64
C PHE A 326 -23.27 0.64 10.89
N ALA A 327 -22.66 0.90 12.05
CA ALA A 327 -22.04 2.19 12.34
C ALA A 327 -20.95 2.52 11.31
N PHE A 328 -20.15 1.52 10.92
CA PHE A 328 -19.14 1.66 9.87
C PHE A 328 -19.76 1.92 8.49
N ALA A 329 -20.84 1.20 8.12
CA ALA A 329 -21.57 1.45 6.89
C ALA A 329 -22.14 2.89 6.85
N VAL A 330 -22.78 3.34 7.93
CA VAL A 330 -23.34 4.70 8.05
C VAL A 330 -22.24 5.76 8.01
N TYR A 331 -21.08 5.52 8.63
CA TYR A 331 -19.94 6.43 8.58
C TYR A 331 -19.44 6.69 7.15
N MET A 332 -19.53 5.69 6.26
CA MET A 332 -19.09 5.83 4.86
C MET A 332 -20.10 6.57 3.97
N VAL A 333 -21.38 6.64 4.36
CA VAL A 333 -22.45 7.26 3.56
C VAL A 333 -22.10 8.70 3.16
N PRO A 334 -21.68 9.62 4.07
CA PRO A 334 -21.28 10.97 3.69
C PRO A 334 -20.13 11.04 2.67
N GLY A 335 -19.30 10.00 2.56
CA GLY A 335 -18.22 9.93 1.57
C GLY A 335 -18.72 9.88 0.13
N LEU A 336 -19.94 9.39 -0.12
CA LEU A 336 -20.59 9.43 -1.44
C LEU A 336 -20.86 10.87 -1.90
N TRP A 337 -20.83 11.85 -0.99
CA TRP A 337 -20.98 13.28 -1.27
C TRP A 337 -19.65 14.06 -1.13
N GLY A 338 -18.52 13.37 -1.02
CA GLY A 338 -17.19 13.98 -1.01
C GLY A 338 -16.60 14.22 0.37
N ALA A 339 -17.23 13.75 1.45
CA ALA A 339 -16.65 13.87 2.79
C ALA A 339 -15.29 13.13 2.86
N PRO A 340 -14.27 13.71 3.51
CA PRO A 340 -12.90 13.20 3.44
C PRO A 340 -12.63 11.90 4.23
N LEU A 341 -13.66 11.18 4.70
CA LEU A 341 -13.62 9.84 5.32
C LEU A 341 -12.26 9.42 5.94
N LYS A 342 -11.78 10.19 6.92
CA LYS A 342 -10.40 10.08 7.44
C LYS A 342 -10.01 8.66 7.88
N ALA A 343 -10.94 7.89 8.45
CA ALA A 343 -10.67 6.54 8.94
C ALA A 343 -10.44 5.49 7.84
N VAL A 344 -11.00 5.70 6.65
CA VAL A 344 -10.88 4.76 5.50
C VAL A 344 -10.08 5.35 4.34
N SER A 345 -9.51 6.54 4.52
CA SER A 345 -8.61 7.25 3.58
C SER A 345 -7.50 6.37 3.02
N ALA A 346 -6.97 5.48 3.85
CA ALA A 346 -5.95 4.50 3.50
C ALA A 346 -6.38 3.52 2.39
N PHE A 347 -7.67 3.21 2.32
CA PHE A 347 -8.22 2.17 1.45
C PHE A 347 -9.02 2.75 0.29
N ALA A 348 -9.74 3.85 0.51
CA ALA A 348 -10.58 4.47 -0.50
C ALA A 348 -9.78 5.08 -1.67
N PRO A 349 -10.34 5.10 -2.90
CA PRO A 349 -9.76 5.85 -4.01
C PRO A 349 -9.65 7.36 -3.74
N PRO A 350 -8.79 8.09 -4.48
CA PRO A 350 -8.65 9.54 -4.38
C PRO A 350 -9.97 10.30 -4.60
N LEU A 351 -10.10 11.50 -4.02
CA LEU A 351 -11.27 12.38 -4.27
C LEU A 351 -11.40 12.78 -5.75
N LYS A 352 -10.29 12.85 -6.50
CA LYS A 352 -10.28 13.19 -7.92
C LYS A 352 -11.10 12.21 -8.80
N THR A 353 -11.27 10.97 -8.37
CA THR A 353 -12.06 9.96 -9.12
C THR A 353 -13.52 9.93 -8.68
N GLN A 354 -14.00 11.00 -8.06
CA GLN A 354 -15.39 11.16 -7.66
C GLN A 354 -16.04 12.21 -8.55
N ASP A 355 -17.12 11.83 -9.23
CA ASP A 355 -17.81 12.73 -10.17
C ASP A 355 -18.66 13.75 -9.41
N PHE A 356 -19.24 13.34 -8.28
CA PHE A 356 -20.11 14.19 -7.47
C PHE A 356 -19.49 14.52 -6.11
N ASN A 357 -19.07 15.78 -5.94
CA ASN A 357 -18.42 16.26 -4.72
C ASN A 357 -19.01 17.60 -4.26
N LEU A 358 -19.53 17.62 -3.02
CA LEU A 358 -20.06 18.84 -2.39
C LEU A 358 -19.01 19.56 -1.52
N TYR A 359 -17.83 18.98 -1.37
CA TYR A 359 -16.74 19.54 -0.59
C TYR A 359 -15.88 20.45 -1.47
N THR A 360 -15.73 21.72 -1.07
CA THR A 360 -15.10 22.76 -1.90
C THR A 360 -13.62 23.00 -1.58
N ASN A 361 -13.12 22.46 -0.46
CA ASN A 361 -11.74 22.67 -0.02
C ASN A 361 -10.84 21.56 -0.57
N GLU A 362 -10.78 21.47 -1.89
CA GLU A 362 -9.93 20.50 -2.57
C GLU A 362 -8.60 21.12 -2.99
N VAL A 363 -7.53 20.35 -2.84
CA VAL A 363 -6.23 20.69 -3.38
C VAL A 363 -6.08 19.94 -4.70
N HIS A 364 -6.08 20.68 -5.80
CA HIS A 364 -5.93 20.09 -7.13
C HIS A 364 -4.49 20.27 -7.62
N PRO A 365 -3.82 19.18 -8.03
CA PRO A 365 -2.56 19.33 -8.72
C PRO A 365 -2.78 20.07 -10.03
N LYS A 366 -1.97 21.10 -10.28
CA LYS A 366 -2.03 21.86 -11.54
C LYS A 366 -1.33 21.12 -12.66
N PHE A 367 -0.29 20.35 -12.33
CA PHE A 367 0.55 19.65 -13.29
C PHE A 367 0.94 18.26 -12.76
N ASP A 368 1.07 17.32 -13.68
CA ASP A 368 1.64 15.98 -13.49
C ASP A 368 2.98 15.80 -14.24
N ASP A 369 3.37 16.79 -15.04
CA ASP A 369 4.67 16.90 -15.67
C ASP A 369 5.55 17.95 -14.98
N TYR A 370 6.73 17.52 -14.55
CA TYR A 370 7.71 18.36 -13.86
C TYR A 370 8.18 19.54 -14.73
N ASP A 371 8.53 19.27 -15.99
CA ASP A 371 9.18 20.25 -16.86
C ASP A 371 8.17 21.36 -17.22
N VAL A 372 6.93 20.98 -17.53
CA VAL A 372 5.82 21.92 -17.80
C VAL A 372 5.45 22.73 -16.55
N GLY A 373 5.35 22.08 -15.39
CA GLY A 373 4.99 22.75 -14.15
C GLY A 373 6.05 23.75 -13.67
N MET A 374 7.34 23.44 -13.84
CA MET A 374 8.45 24.35 -13.53
C MET A 374 8.43 25.60 -14.41
N GLU A 375 8.21 25.46 -15.71
CA GLU A 375 8.13 26.60 -16.63
C GLU A 375 6.92 27.49 -16.32
N TYR A 376 5.77 26.90 -15.97
CA TYR A 376 4.61 27.66 -15.53
C TYR A 376 4.88 28.44 -14.23
N ALA A 377 5.55 27.82 -13.27
CA ALA A 377 5.92 28.44 -12.00
C ALA A 377 6.87 29.62 -12.20
N ARG A 378 7.88 29.45 -13.06
CA ARG A 378 8.83 30.50 -13.46
C ARG A 378 8.11 31.72 -14.06
N ARG A 379 7.15 31.50 -14.97
CA ARG A 379 6.35 32.57 -15.58
C ARG A 379 5.40 33.24 -14.58
N SER A 380 4.89 32.49 -13.62
CA SER A 380 3.94 32.97 -12.62
C SER A 380 4.62 33.62 -11.40
N GLY A 381 5.94 33.51 -11.27
CA GLY A 381 6.70 34.00 -10.12
C GLY A 381 6.29 33.36 -8.79
N LYS A 382 5.94 32.06 -8.82
CA LYS A 382 5.49 31.31 -7.63
C LYS A 382 6.40 30.12 -7.36
N PRO A 383 6.66 29.77 -6.08
CA PRO A 383 7.41 28.58 -5.74
C PRO A 383 6.64 27.31 -6.11
N VAL A 384 7.38 26.21 -6.28
CA VAL A 384 6.84 24.89 -6.64
C VAL A 384 6.83 23.98 -5.42
N MET A 385 5.75 23.22 -5.29
CA MET A 385 5.64 22.10 -4.36
C MET A 385 5.60 20.81 -5.18
N LEU A 386 6.64 20.00 -5.05
CA LEU A 386 6.69 18.65 -5.60
C LEU A 386 6.06 17.67 -4.62
N ASP A 387 5.04 16.94 -5.05
CA ASP A 387 4.45 15.81 -4.33
C ASP A 387 4.83 14.49 -5.04
N PHE A 388 5.84 13.79 -4.51
CA PHE A 388 6.13 12.43 -4.94
C PHE A 388 5.14 11.47 -4.27
N THR A 389 4.22 10.99 -5.09
CA THR A 389 3.04 10.24 -4.65
C THR A 389 2.87 8.96 -5.46
N GLY A 390 1.86 8.16 -5.13
CA GLY A 390 1.48 7.00 -5.92
C GLY A 390 -0.01 6.70 -5.81
N TYR A 391 -0.58 6.08 -6.85
CA TYR A 391 -1.96 5.59 -6.86
C TYR A 391 -2.20 4.57 -5.74
N GLY A 392 -1.24 3.67 -5.50
CA GLY A 392 -1.29 2.68 -4.42
C GLY A 392 -0.85 3.20 -3.05
N CYS A 393 -0.43 4.46 -2.94
CA CYS A 393 0.20 5.00 -1.73
C CYS A 393 -0.79 5.34 -0.61
N VAL A 394 -0.95 4.41 0.32
CA VAL A 394 -1.84 4.53 1.51
C VAL A 394 -1.56 5.81 2.32
N ASN A 395 -0.29 6.09 2.62
CA ASN A 395 0.09 7.24 3.45
C ASN A 395 -0.05 8.57 2.73
N CYS A 396 0.09 8.59 1.40
CA CYS A 396 -0.17 9.77 0.59
C CYS A 396 -1.65 10.15 0.71
N ARG A 397 -2.55 9.18 0.57
CA ARG A 397 -4.00 9.40 0.73
C ARG A 397 -4.37 9.85 2.15
N LYS A 398 -3.69 9.32 3.17
CA LYS A 398 -3.86 9.78 4.55
C LYS A 398 -3.46 11.24 4.72
N MET A 399 -2.30 11.65 4.19
CA MET A 399 -1.86 13.05 4.23
C MET A 399 -2.85 13.99 3.53
N GLU A 400 -3.32 13.62 2.34
CA GLU A 400 -4.31 14.42 1.61
C GLU A 400 -5.59 14.63 2.44
N LEU A 401 -6.15 13.56 3.00
CA LEU A 401 -7.44 13.63 3.69
C LEU A 401 -7.35 14.13 5.13
N ALA A 402 -6.21 13.93 5.81
CA ALA A 402 -6.00 14.38 7.18
C ALA A 402 -5.44 15.80 7.27
N VAL A 403 -4.54 16.18 6.35
CA VAL A 403 -3.75 17.42 6.40
C VAL A 403 -4.16 18.40 5.29
N TRP A 404 -4.22 17.98 4.03
CA TRP A 404 -4.51 18.91 2.93
C TRP A 404 -5.94 19.44 2.92
N THR A 405 -6.88 18.74 3.54
CA THR A 405 -8.27 19.20 3.70
C THR A 405 -8.44 20.31 4.73
N ASP A 406 -7.40 20.61 5.53
CA ASP A 406 -7.39 21.75 6.43
C ASP A 406 -7.36 23.07 5.65
N SER A 407 -8.17 24.04 6.05
CA SER A 407 -8.31 25.30 5.31
C SER A 407 -7.02 26.13 5.28
N LYS A 408 -6.19 26.08 6.32
CA LYS A 408 -4.91 26.81 6.37
C LYS A 408 -3.95 26.21 5.35
N VAL A 409 -3.84 24.89 5.33
CA VAL A 409 -2.96 24.16 4.40
C VAL A 409 -3.45 24.29 2.96
N SER A 410 -4.74 24.00 2.71
CA SER A 410 -5.35 24.08 1.38
C SER A 410 -5.19 25.46 0.75
N SER A 411 -5.42 26.53 1.53
CA SER A 411 -5.25 27.90 1.04
C SER A 411 -3.82 28.19 0.61
N ILE A 412 -2.81 27.79 1.40
CA ILE A 412 -1.40 28.03 1.06
C ILE A 412 -1.02 27.26 -0.21
N ILE A 413 -1.40 25.98 -0.33
CA ILE A 413 -1.05 25.16 -1.50
C ILE A 413 -1.72 25.71 -2.77
N ASN A 414 -3.02 26.00 -2.71
CA ASN A 414 -3.79 26.43 -3.89
C ASN A 414 -3.43 27.84 -4.37
N ASN A 415 -3.15 28.75 -3.43
CA ASN A 415 -2.95 30.16 -3.74
C ASN A 415 -1.47 30.53 -3.92
N ASP A 416 -0.58 29.99 -3.10
CA ASP A 416 0.81 30.46 -3.01
C ASP A 416 1.81 29.54 -3.72
N TYR A 417 1.45 28.27 -3.94
CA TYR A 417 2.30 27.29 -4.61
C TYR A 417 1.78 26.84 -5.98
N ILE A 418 2.70 26.37 -6.81
CA ILE A 418 2.39 25.51 -7.96
C ILE A 418 2.60 24.07 -7.53
N LEU A 419 1.51 23.33 -7.33
CA LEU A 419 1.55 21.91 -6.98
C LEU A 419 1.79 21.07 -8.24
N ILE A 420 2.87 20.28 -8.22
CA ILE A 420 3.20 19.27 -9.22
C ILE A 420 3.17 17.90 -8.54
N THR A 421 2.24 17.04 -8.94
CA THR A 421 2.13 15.66 -8.44
C THR A 421 2.85 14.68 -9.36
N LEU A 422 3.89 14.03 -8.83
CA LEU A 422 4.72 13.09 -9.55
C LEU A 422 4.38 11.66 -9.09
N TYR A 423 3.52 10.99 -9.86
CA TYR A 423 3.09 9.61 -9.60
C TYR A 423 4.21 8.62 -9.97
N VAL A 424 4.87 8.06 -8.95
CA VAL A 424 6.01 7.14 -9.13
C VAL A 424 5.60 5.75 -9.62
N ASP A 425 4.31 5.41 -9.53
CA ASP A 425 3.72 4.17 -10.00
C ASP A 425 2.89 4.35 -11.29
N ASN A 426 2.99 5.52 -11.94
CA ASN A 426 2.31 5.77 -13.22
C ASN A 426 2.88 4.88 -14.35
N ARG A 427 2.01 4.10 -14.99
CA ARG A 427 2.35 3.14 -16.04
C ARG A 427 2.26 3.70 -17.46
N GLN A 428 1.94 4.99 -17.64
CA GLN A 428 1.95 5.63 -18.94
C GLN A 428 3.34 5.47 -19.59
N PRO A 429 3.43 4.90 -20.81
CA PRO A 429 4.71 4.73 -21.50
C PRO A 429 5.36 6.09 -21.79
N LEU A 430 6.68 6.16 -21.66
CA LEU A 430 7.44 7.30 -22.18
C LEU A 430 7.44 7.28 -23.72
N PRO A 431 7.52 8.44 -24.39
CA PRO A 431 7.63 8.49 -25.86
C PRO A 431 8.81 7.66 -26.38
N GLU A 432 9.93 7.70 -25.67
CA GLU A 432 11.11 6.87 -25.94
C GLU A 432 11.68 6.30 -24.63
N PRO A 433 12.06 5.00 -24.58
CA PRO A 433 12.70 4.43 -23.41
C PRO A 433 14.05 5.10 -23.15
N VAL A 434 14.26 5.59 -21.93
CA VAL A 434 15.51 6.27 -21.55
C VAL A 434 16.42 5.27 -20.84
N LYS A 435 17.61 5.03 -21.38
CA LYS A 435 18.64 4.22 -20.71
C LYS A 435 19.44 5.09 -19.76
N ILE A 436 19.52 4.68 -18.51
CA ILE A 436 20.27 5.38 -17.46
C ILE A 436 21.24 4.41 -16.78
N VAL A 437 22.32 4.95 -16.22
CA VAL A 437 23.25 4.19 -15.38
C VAL A 437 23.07 4.68 -13.95
N GLU A 438 22.68 3.78 -13.06
CA GLU A 438 22.47 4.06 -11.64
C GLU A 438 23.32 3.10 -10.81
N ASN A 439 24.23 3.63 -9.99
CA ASN A 439 25.16 2.84 -9.16
C ASN A 439 25.94 1.76 -9.96
N GLY A 440 26.35 2.08 -11.19
CA GLY A 440 27.10 1.17 -12.06
C GLY A 440 26.26 0.07 -12.74
N THR A 441 24.93 0.11 -12.59
CA THR A 441 24.00 -0.82 -13.26
C THR A 441 23.20 -0.09 -14.32
N GLU A 442 23.15 -0.61 -15.55
CA GLU A 442 22.29 -0.06 -16.62
C GLU A 442 20.83 -0.41 -16.32
N ARG A 443 19.96 0.60 -16.32
CA ARG A 443 18.51 0.46 -16.18
C ARG A 443 17.82 1.20 -17.32
N THR A 444 16.66 0.69 -17.74
CA THR A 444 15.84 1.34 -18.77
C THR A 444 14.56 1.85 -18.13
N LEU A 445 14.35 3.16 -18.19
CA LEU A 445 13.11 3.82 -17.80
C LEU A 445 12.11 3.65 -18.95
N ARG A 446 10.94 3.08 -18.67
CA ARG A 446 9.91 2.77 -19.69
C ARG A 446 8.63 3.57 -19.48
N THR A 447 8.38 4.00 -18.26
CA THR A 447 7.13 4.65 -17.85
C THR A 447 7.38 5.99 -17.17
N ALA A 448 6.36 6.84 -17.12
CA ALA A 448 6.40 8.09 -16.36
C ALA A 448 6.76 7.85 -14.88
N GLY A 449 6.24 6.78 -14.27
CA GLY A 449 6.58 6.38 -12.91
C GLY A 449 8.06 6.03 -12.73
N ASP A 450 8.68 5.35 -13.71
CA ASP A 450 10.12 5.09 -13.69
C ASP A 450 10.93 6.39 -13.77
N LYS A 451 10.50 7.34 -14.63
CA LYS A 451 11.10 8.68 -14.77
C LYS A 451 11.07 9.43 -13.43
N TRP A 452 9.91 9.50 -12.78
CA TRP A 452 9.75 10.23 -11.51
C TRP A 452 10.42 9.54 -10.33
N SER A 453 10.35 8.21 -10.26
CA SER A 453 11.10 7.41 -9.29
C SER A 453 12.61 7.67 -9.39
N TYR A 454 13.14 7.71 -10.61
CA TYR A 454 14.55 7.98 -10.87
C TYR A 454 14.92 9.41 -10.45
N LEU A 455 14.13 10.41 -10.88
CA LEU A 455 14.30 11.80 -10.47
C LEU A 455 14.34 11.93 -8.94
N GLN A 456 13.43 11.28 -8.23
CA GLN A 456 13.37 11.34 -6.76
C GLN A 456 14.69 10.90 -6.11
N ARG A 457 15.26 9.80 -6.59
CA ARG A 457 16.50 9.23 -6.04
C ARG A 457 17.72 10.06 -6.39
N ILE A 458 17.89 10.40 -7.67
CA ILE A 458 19.11 11.08 -8.13
C ILE A 458 19.14 12.54 -7.70
N LYS A 459 17.98 13.21 -7.70
CA LYS A 459 17.91 14.63 -7.39
C LYS A 459 17.82 14.89 -5.89
N PHE A 460 16.97 14.13 -5.20
CA PHE A 460 16.62 14.41 -3.80
C PHE A 460 17.13 13.35 -2.81
N GLY A 461 17.78 12.28 -3.27
CA GLY A 461 18.34 11.25 -2.40
C GLY A 461 17.29 10.43 -1.64
N ALA A 462 16.04 10.46 -2.08
CA ALA A 462 14.91 9.82 -1.41
C ALA A 462 14.19 8.82 -2.33
N ASN A 463 13.49 7.87 -1.72
CA ASN A 463 12.79 6.82 -2.47
C ASN A 463 11.50 6.35 -1.78
N ALA A 464 11.02 7.12 -0.81
CA ALA A 464 9.80 6.85 -0.05
C ALA A 464 8.69 7.79 -0.50
N GLN A 465 7.44 7.38 -0.33
CA GLN A 465 6.25 8.19 -0.59
C GLN A 465 5.29 8.11 0.62
N PRO A 466 4.62 9.19 1.02
CA PRO A 466 4.65 10.53 0.46
C PRO A 466 5.98 11.26 0.74
N PHE A 467 6.43 12.06 -0.22
CA PHE A 467 7.62 12.89 -0.07
C PHE A 467 7.41 14.23 -0.77
N TYR A 468 7.42 15.30 0.03
CA TYR A 468 7.15 16.66 -0.40
C TYR A 468 8.43 17.49 -0.40
N VAL A 469 8.68 18.19 -1.51
CA VAL A 469 9.83 19.11 -1.63
C VAL A 469 9.36 20.45 -2.14
N LEU A 470 9.79 21.53 -1.47
CA LEU A 470 9.54 22.90 -1.91
C LEU A 470 10.77 23.39 -2.65
N ILE A 471 10.59 23.90 -3.87
CA ILE A 471 11.69 24.38 -4.71
C ILE A 471 11.37 25.75 -5.33
N ASP A 472 12.42 26.50 -5.64
CA ASP A 472 12.32 27.74 -6.41
C ASP A 472 12.21 27.47 -7.93
N ASN A 473 12.21 28.53 -8.74
CA ASN A 473 12.03 28.44 -10.20
C ASN A 473 13.26 27.89 -10.92
N GLU A 474 14.39 27.78 -10.22
CA GLU A 474 15.66 27.24 -10.68
C GLU A 474 15.84 25.78 -10.22
N GLY A 475 14.94 25.28 -9.37
CA GLY A 475 14.93 23.91 -8.88
C GLY A 475 15.73 23.68 -7.59
N ASN A 476 16.14 24.74 -6.90
CA ASN A 476 16.83 24.66 -5.61
C ASN A 476 15.82 24.47 -4.46
N PRO A 477 16.15 23.67 -3.43
CA PRO A 477 15.30 23.51 -2.25
C PRO A 477 15.09 24.82 -1.49
N LEU A 478 13.87 25.01 -1.02
CA LEU A 478 13.45 26.14 -0.17
C LEU A 478 13.31 25.75 1.31
N ASN A 479 13.30 24.46 1.62
CA ASN A 479 13.18 23.95 2.98
C ASN A 479 13.68 22.49 3.03
N LYS A 480 13.81 21.93 4.23
CA LYS A 480 13.97 20.48 4.41
C LYS A 480 12.77 19.74 3.83
N PRO A 481 12.94 18.53 3.27
CA PRO A 481 11.82 17.79 2.70
C PRO A 481 10.82 17.40 3.79
N TYR A 482 9.57 17.11 3.44
CA TYR A 482 8.56 16.62 4.39
C TYR A 482 8.09 15.23 3.96
N ALA A 483 7.95 14.30 4.90
CA ALA A 483 7.51 12.93 4.65
C ALA A 483 6.15 12.65 5.30
N TYR A 484 5.82 11.38 5.60
CA TYR A 484 4.57 11.07 6.30
C TYR A 484 4.56 11.60 7.74
N ASN A 485 3.70 12.59 8.03
CA ASN A 485 3.38 13.06 9.38
C ASN A 485 2.07 13.86 9.32
N GLU A 486 1.04 13.41 10.05
CA GLU A 486 -0.32 13.97 10.01
C GLU A 486 -0.48 15.27 10.84
N ASP A 487 0.60 15.82 11.37
CA ASP A 487 0.62 17.06 12.15
C ASP A 487 0.44 18.30 11.25
N ILE A 488 -0.79 18.85 11.28
CA ILE A 488 -1.24 19.96 10.45
C ILE A 488 -0.39 21.22 10.67
N ASP A 489 -0.08 21.56 11.92
CA ASP A 489 0.68 22.77 12.24
C ASP A 489 2.11 22.66 11.72
N LYS A 490 2.76 21.51 11.92
CA LYS A 490 4.10 21.28 11.34
C LYS A 490 4.11 21.33 9.82
N TYR A 491 3.04 20.86 9.17
CA TYR A 491 2.94 20.93 7.71
C TYR A 491 2.73 22.36 7.22
N ALA A 492 1.89 23.14 7.90
CA ALA A 492 1.70 24.55 7.62
C ALA A 492 3.00 25.35 7.81
N ASP A 493 3.76 25.09 8.89
CA ASP A 493 5.05 25.71 9.14
C ASP A 493 6.08 25.37 8.06
N PHE A 494 6.07 24.12 7.57
CA PHE A 494 6.90 23.69 6.45
C PHE A 494 6.63 24.51 5.18
N LEU A 495 5.36 24.69 4.82
CA LEU A 495 4.94 25.50 3.67
C LEU A 495 5.30 26.98 3.86
N GLN A 496 4.99 27.55 5.03
CA GLN A 496 5.25 28.96 5.31
C GLN A 496 6.75 29.29 5.30
N THR A 497 7.58 28.42 5.87
CA THR A 497 9.04 28.58 5.84
C THR A 497 9.57 28.56 4.41
N GLY A 498 9.06 27.67 3.55
CA GLY A 498 9.44 27.63 2.14
C GLY A 498 9.07 28.92 1.40
N LEU A 499 7.89 29.48 1.68
CA LEU A 499 7.42 30.72 1.07
C LEU A 499 8.27 31.92 1.50
N GLN A 500 8.63 32.00 2.79
CA GLN A 500 9.52 33.03 3.32
C GLN A 500 10.91 32.95 2.67
N ASN A 501 11.47 31.75 2.53
CA ASN A 501 12.77 31.54 1.89
C ASN A 501 12.75 31.90 0.40
N TYR A 502 11.63 31.67 -0.29
CA TYR A 502 11.45 32.09 -1.68
C TYR A 502 11.43 33.61 -1.82
N GLN A 503 10.70 34.31 -0.94
CA GLN A 503 10.61 35.77 -0.96
C GLN A 503 11.93 36.48 -0.59
N GLN A 504 12.78 35.82 0.20
CA GLN A 504 14.09 36.37 0.59
C GLN A 504 15.16 36.22 -0.50
N LYS A 505 14.95 35.38 -1.52
CA LYS A 505 15.88 35.28 -2.66
C LYS A 505 15.74 36.51 -3.55
N PRO A 506 16.85 37.16 -3.95
CA PRO A 506 16.79 38.24 -4.92
C PRO A 506 16.27 37.65 -6.25
N VAL A 507 15.20 38.23 -6.78
CA VAL A 507 14.66 37.89 -8.11
C VAL A 507 15.74 38.25 -9.14
N THR A 508 16.49 37.26 -9.60
CA THR A 508 17.35 37.42 -10.77
C THR A 508 16.45 37.53 -12.00
N HIS A 509 16.26 38.78 -12.45
CA HIS A 509 15.55 39.13 -13.68
C HIS A 509 16.33 38.72 -14.93
#